data_AF-A0A7Y4W955-F1
#
_entry.id   AF-A0A7Y4W955-F1
#
_cell.length_a   1.000
_cell.length_b   1.000
_cell.length_c   1.000
_cell.angle_alpha   90.00
_cell.angle_beta   90.00
_cell.angle_gamma   90.00
#
_symmetry.space_group_name_H-M   'P 1'
#
loop_
_entity.id
_entity.type
_entity.pdbx_description
1 polymer ?
#
loop_
_entity_poly.entity_id
_entity_poly.type
_entity_poly.pdbx_seq_one_letter_code
_entity_poly.pdbx_strand_id
1 'polypeptide(L)'
;MRTATCSKALIAAFIVVTFVGVGTCEAIPINVQVLSATIKDKKVEDATVTLQKNGEQSAVGTTDSRGQVSLNFSSVDDASALLIIKKEGYSNLVVKCPCAGMTYAISPVMNNLDGMRAVLVWGAQPRDIDAHLLVLPQKSTDTVQKTHIFFGNKSDWWDKTQNQLLDVDNTTGYGPETITINRKLEGVRYIYSVHNFSDASKPRSDGLSKSGAKVFVYVGKTLIKTFEVPKSTGNLWTVFTVSEVGELQESGLMQSVAANTGPGSYQLEEYLMATNAPQLIKPEINFKTMHPSTSIKLDAMAESLNKEGEMAYHSGNLDESIRLYQAAIELDGNYGQAYSNLGLAFQKAGREAEAMWANRKAIALANGPTAATVRASSHFNNGKIYEAASQWSDALREYQHAKNEKTNPVYDKAIQQMLEKAGH
;
A
#
# COMPACT_ATOMS: atom_id res chain seq x y z
N MET A 1 15.46 35.47 16.65
CA MET A 1 16.22 34.20 16.72
C MET A 1 15.93 33.55 18.06
N ARG A 2 15.06 32.53 18.12
CA ARG A 2 14.88 31.70 19.32
C ARG A 2 15.76 30.46 19.14
N THR A 3 16.75 30.32 20.01
CA THR A 3 17.64 29.15 20.08
C THR A 3 16.88 27.97 20.72
N ALA A 4 16.70 26.88 19.98
CA ALA A 4 16.18 25.63 20.51
C ALA A 4 17.29 24.89 21.27
N THR A 5 17.05 24.53 22.53
CA THR A 5 17.94 23.71 23.36
C THR A 5 17.56 22.23 23.22
N CYS A 6 18.52 21.39 22.86
CA CYS A 6 18.36 19.93 22.82
C CYS A 6 19.23 19.28 23.91
N SER A 7 18.62 18.44 24.75
CA SER A 7 19.30 17.69 25.81
C SER A 7 20.01 16.47 25.22
N LYS A 8 21.34 16.38 25.38
CA LYS A 8 22.10 15.15 25.07
C LYS A 8 21.86 14.14 26.19
N ALA A 9 21.34 12.96 25.85
CA ALA A 9 21.43 11.81 26.74
C ALA A 9 22.91 11.42 26.87
N LEU A 10 23.53 11.74 28.02
CA LEU A 10 24.88 11.32 28.35
C LEU A 10 24.86 9.88 28.84
N ILE A 11 25.56 9.00 28.13
CA ILE A 11 26.04 7.72 28.68
C ILE A 11 27.16 8.07 29.67
N ALA A 12 27.01 7.63 30.92
CA ALA A 12 27.94 7.92 32.00
C ALA A 12 29.30 7.23 31.80
N ALA A 13 30.37 8.00 31.66
CA ALA A 13 31.72 7.59 32.04
C ALA A 13 32.62 8.81 32.26
N PHE A 14 33.16 8.91 33.48
CA PHE A 14 34.28 9.73 33.95
C PHE A 14 34.21 11.26 33.87
N ILE A 15 34.35 11.87 35.05
CA ILE A 15 34.45 13.30 35.30
C ILE A 15 35.76 13.84 34.69
N VAL A 16 35.65 14.62 33.62
CA VAL A 16 36.63 15.63 33.22
C VAL A 16 35.85 16.89 32.86
N VAL A 17 36.05 17.95 33.66
CA VAL A 17 35.50 19.28 33.39
C VAL A 17 36.10 19.78 32.08
N THR A 18 35.33 19.71 31.00
CA THR A 18 35.66 20.28 29.69
C THR A 18 34.69 21.41 29.39
N PHE A 19 35.25 22.53 28.93
CA PHE A 19 34.53 23.70 28.43
C PHE A 19 33.38 23.26 27.52
N VAL A 20 32.15 23.63 27.87
CA VAL A 20 30.99 23.46 26.99
C VAL A 20 31.09 24.51 25.90
N GLY A 21 31.77 24.16 24.81
CA GLY A 21 31.67 24.90 23.57
C GLY A 21 30.21 24.88 23.12
N VAL A 22 29.65 26.06 22.83
CA VAL A 22 28.34 26.19 22.18
C VAL A 22 28.50 25.70 20.75
N GLY A 23 28.41 24.39 20.54
CA GLY A 23 28.39 23.81 19.21
C GLY A 23 27.09 24.21 18.53
N THR A 24 27.19 24.94 17.41
CA THR A 24 26.10 25.06 16.45
C THR A 24 25.75 23.66 15.98
N CYS A 25 24.50 23.24 16.17
CA CYS A 25 24.01 22.00 15.57
C CYS A 25 23.98 22.23 14.05
N GLU A 26 24.97 21.72 13.33
CA GLU A 26 24.91 21.71 11.87
C GLU A 26 23.76 20.79 11.46
N ALA A 27 22.84 21.32 10.66
CA ALA A 27 21.80 20.51 10.05
C ALA A 27 22.48 19.43 9.19
N ILE A 28 22.27 18.16 9.53
CA ILE A 28 22.80 17.07 8.72
C ILE A 28 21.95 17.03 7.44
N PRO A 29 22.56 17.18 6.25
CA PRO A 29 21.82 17.17 5.01
C PRO A 29 21.20 15.79 4.78
N ILE A 30 19.90 15.75 4.50
CA ILE A 30 19.21 14.53 4.11
C ILE A 30 19.32 14.41 2.59
N ASN A 31 20.08 13.41 2.15
CA ASN A 31 20.26 13.09 0.75
C ASN A 31 19.19 12.08 0.31
N VAL A 32 18.44 12.43 -0.73
CA VAL A 32 17.37 11.60 -1.28
C VAL A 32 17.68 11.30 -2.73
N GLN A 33 17.61 10.02 -3.10
CA GLN A 33 17.66 9.54 -4.48
C GLN A 33 16.25 9.11 -4.90
N VAL A 34 15.78 9.63 -6.03
CA VAL A 34 14.48 9.31 -6.62
C VAL A 34 14.67 8.58 -7.94
N LEU A 35 14.06 7.39 -8.04
CA LEU A 35 14.08 6.52 -9.20
C LEU A 35 12.67 6.27 -9.73
N SER A 36 12.58 5.76 -10.96
CA SER A 36 11.34 5.22 -11.49
C SER A 36 11.03 3.87 -10.84
N ALA A 37 9.78 3.67 -10.42
CA ALA A 37 9.33 2.34 -9.98
C ALA A 37 9.14 1.34 -11.14
N THR A 38 9.15 1.79 -12.39
CA THR A 38 8.78 0.93 -13.55
C THR A 38 9.89 0.73 -14.57
N ILE A 39 11.00 1.45 -14.42
CA ILE A 39 12.12 1.38 -15.34
C ILE A 39 13.38 1.29 -14.50
N LYS A 40 14.05 0.14 -14.58
CA LYS A 40 15.25 -0.15 -13.80
C LYS A 40 16.29 0.96 -13.95
N ASP A 41 16.81 1.42 -12.80
CA ASP A 41 17.83 2.46 -12.66
C ASP A 41 17.52 3.83 -13.27
N LYS A 42 16.32 4.04 -13.84
CA LYS A 42 15.93 5.32 -14.42
C LYS A 42 15.80 6.37 -13.32
N LYS A 43 16.63 7.39 -13.40
CA LYS A 43 16.60 8.55 -12.50
C LYS A 43 15.38 9.41 -12.81
N VAL A 44 14.78 9.99 -11.77
CA VAL A 44 13.67 10.94 -11.93
C VAL A 44 14.18 12.34 -11.63
N GLU A 45 14.43 13.10 -12.69
CA GLU A 45 14.73 14.53 -12.64
C GLU A 45 13.46 15.37 -12.42
N ASP A 46 13.64 16.57 -11.88
CA ASP A 46 12.57 17.55 -11.65
C ASP A 46 11.44 17.07 -10.71
N ALA A 47 11.70 16.10 -9.84
CA ALA A 47 10.78 15.72 -8.79
C ALA A 47 10.93 16.70 -7.61
N THR A 48 9.81 17.26 -7.15
CA THR A 48 9.79 18.08 -5.94
C THR A 48 9.84 17.17 -4.72
N VAL A 49 10.84 17.36 -3.87
CA VAL A 49 11.01 16.63 -2.61
C VAL A 49 10.83 17.61 -1.46
N THR A 50 9.93 17.28 -0.54
CA THR A 50 9.63 18.08 0.63
C THR A 50 9.81 17.25 1.89
N LEU A 51 10.55 17.77 2.85
CA LEU A 51 10.58 17.30 4.22
C LEU A 51 9.76 18.25 5.09
N GLN A 52 8.83 17.69 5.85
CA GLN A 52 7.92 18.45 6.70
C GLN A 52 7.80 17.82 8.07
N LYS A 53 7.76 18.65 9.10
CA LYS A 53 7.43 18.26 10.47
C LYS A 53 6.52 19.32 11.09
N ASN A 54 5.53 18.88 11.86
CA ASN A 54 4.56 19.79 12.47
C ASN A 54 5.26 20.83 13.38
N GLY A 55 4.96 22.11 13.15
CA GLY A 55 5.54 23.23 13.91
C GLY A 55 6.94 23.65 13.47
N GLU A 56 7.50 23.04 12.42
CA GLU A 56 8.82 23.37 11.88
C GLU A 56 8.73 23.82 10.41
N GLN A 57 9.73 24.56 9.94
CA GLN A 57 9.81 24.98 8.54
C GLN A 57 10.10 23.78 7.64
N SER A 58 9.36 23.64 6.55
CA SER A 58 9.61 22.60 5.55
C SER A 58 10.92 22.86 4.80
N ALA A 59 11.68 21.80 4.53
CA ALA A 59 12.78 21.84 3.57
C ALA A 59 12.27 21.33 2.23
N VAL A 60 12.50 22.08 1.16
CA VAL A 60 12.03 21.75 -0.19
C VAL A 60 13.19 21.85 -1.17
N GLY A 61 13.25 20.93 -2.11
CA GLY A 61 14.21 20.95 -3.21
C GLY A 61 13.72 20.11 -4.37
N THR A 62 14.46 20.16 -5.46
CA THR A 62 14.13 19.46 -6.70
C THR A 62 15.28 18.54 -7.08
N THR A 63 14.97 17.35 -7.59
CA THR A 63 15.99 16.41 -8.02
C THR A 63 16.73 16.87 -9.28
N ASP A 64 18.05 16.68 -9.30
CA ASP A 64 18.89 16.92 -10.46
C ASP A 64 18.73 15.83 -11.55
N SER A 65 19.50 15.93 -12.64
CA SER A 65 19.53 14.94 -13.73
C SER A 65 19.98 13.53 -13.31
N ARG A 66 20.58 13.40 -12.12
CA ARG A 66 20.92 12.10 -11.50
C ARG A 66 19.82 11.62 -10.57
N GLY A 67 18.70 12.34 -10.46
CA GLY A 67 17.58 12.05 -9.57
C GLY A 67 17.88 12.31 -8.10
N GLN A 68 18.87 13.16 -7.79
CA GLN A 68 19.33 13.41 -6.43
C GLN A 68 18.96 14.81 -5.93
N VAL A 69 18.66 14.90 -4.65
CA VAL A 69 18.49 16.18 -3.95
C VAL A 69 19.09 16.08 -2.55
N SER A 70 19.70 17.17 -2.10
CA SER A 70 20.21 17.32 -0.73
C SER A 70 19.40 18.41 -0.03
N LEU A 71 18.74 18.05 1.06
CA LEU A 71 17.87 18.95 1.82
C LEU A 71 18.50 19.25 3.18
N ASN A 72 18.70 20.54 3.46
CA ASN A 72 19.09 20.98 4.80
C ASN A 72 17.86 20.97 5.70
N PHE A 73 17.69 19.89 6.45
CA PHE A 73 16.58 19.73 7.38
C PHE A 73 17.12 19.75 8.81
N SER A 74 16.74 20.76 9.58
CA SER A 74 17.25 21.00 10.94
C SER A 74 16.67 20.06 12.00
N SER A 75 15.68 19.24 11.63
CA SER A 75 14.97 18.34 12.54
C SER A 75 15.56 16.94 12.56
N VAL A 76 15.22 16.16 13.60
CA VAL A 76 15.56 14.74 13.69
C VAL A 76 14.87 13.96 12.57
N ASP A 77 15.63 13.10 11.87
CA ASP A 77 15.12 12.15 10.89
C ASP A 77 14.39 10.98 11.59
N ASP A 78 13.15 11.24 12.03
CA ASP A 78 12.32 10.28 12.76
C ASP A 78 10.87 10.27 12.25
N ALA A 79 10.04 9.39 12.83
CA ALA A 79 8.64 9.20 12.41
C ALA A 79 7.71 10.41 12.63
N SER A 80 8.21 11.50 13.25
CA SER A 80 7.48 12.78 13.33
C SER A 80 7.63 13.64 12.08
N ALA A 81 8.59 13.32 11.21
CA ALA A 81 8.79 13.95 9.91
C ALA A 81 8.17 13.12 8.77
N LEU A 82 7.74 13.83 7.74
CA LEU A 82 7.22 13.28 6.48
C LEU A 82 8.13 13.68 5.33
N LEU A 83 8.48 12.70 4.50
CA LEU A 83 9.02 12.91 3.17
C LEU A 83 7.88 12.83 2.16
N ILE A 84 7.76 13.87 1.33
CA ILE A 84 6.77 13.98 0.26
C ILE A 84 7.52 14.13 -1.05
N ILE A 85 7.23 13.27 -2.03
CA ILE A 85 7.79 13.37 -3.39
C ILE A 85 6.66 13.54 -4.39
N LYS A 86 6.74 14.60 -5.20
CA LYS A 86 5.76 14.92 -6.24
C LYS A 86 6.46 15.10 -7.60
N LYS A 87 5.86 14.53 -8.64
CA LYS A 87 6.24 14.74 -10.03
C LYS A 87 4.99 14.56 -10.88
N GLU A 88 4.77 15.47 -11.83
CA GLU A 88 3.67 15.33 -12.79
C GLU A 88 3.76 14.00 -13.54
N GLY A 89 2.63 13.32 -13.71
CA GLY A 89 2.58 11.98 -14.30
C GLY A 89 2.93 10.83 -13.33
N TYR A 90 3.27 11.15 -12.08
CA TYR A 90 3.55 10.17 -11.03
C TYR A 90 2.56 10.28 -9.87
N SER A 91 2.36 9.16 -9.19
CA SER A 91 1.64 9.10 -7.92
C SER A 91 2.46 9.80 -6.85
N ASN A 92 1.79 10.60 -6.02
CA ASN A 92 2.45 11.24 -4.88
C ASN A 92 2.94 10.17 -3.90
N LEU A 93 4.21 10.25 -3.51
CA LEU A 93 4.75 9.47 -2.40
C LEU A 93 4.70 10.33 -1.14
N VAL A 94 4.13 9.79 -0.07
CA VAL A 94 4.16 10.38 1.28
C VAL A 94 4.57 9.28 2.25
N VAL A 95 5.66 9.48 2.98
CA VAL A 95 6.22 8.46 3.86
C VAL A 95 6.76 9.08 5.15
N LYS A 96 6.52 8.40 6.27
CA LYS A 96 7.12 8.76 7.57
C LYS A 96 8.60 8.39 7.57
N CYS A 97 9.41 9.27 8.14
CA CYS A 97 10.83 9.00 8.31
C CYS A 97 11.08 8.00 9.47
N PRO A 98 12.27 7.39 9.60
CA PRO A 98 13.56 7.76 9.00
C PRO A 98 13.56 7.61 7.48
N CYS A 99 14.19 8.59 6.82
CA CYS A 99 14.27 8.71 5.37
C CYS A 99 15.72 8.79 4.86
N ALA A 100 16.68 9.11 5.73
CA ALA A 100 18.09 9.15 5.36
C ALA A 100 18.61 7.76 4.98
N GLY A 101 19.49 7.72 3.97
CA GLY A 101 20.11 6.48 3.51
C GLY A 101 19.20 5.56 2.69
N MET A 102 17.98 6.01 2.38
CA MET A 102 17.02 5.27 1.56
C MET A 102 17.03 5.77 0.10
N THR A 103 16.83 4.85 -0.84
CA THR A 103 16.49 5.19 -2.23
C THR A 103 15.00 4.98 -2.43
N TYR A 104 14.32 6.00 -2.95
CA TYR A 104 12.88 5.95 -3.19
C TYR A 104 12.60 5.77 -4.68
N ALA A 105 11.61 4.94 -4.98
CA ALA A 105 11.02 4.86 -6.31
C ALA A 105 9.60 5.42 -6.29
N ILE A 106 9.29 6.28 -7.25
CA ILE A 106 7.94 6.80 -7.43
C ILE A 106 7.26 6.10 -8.62
N SER A 107 5.98 5.78 -8.42
CA SER A 107 5.14 5.06 -9.37
C SER A 107 4.55 6.04 -10.40
N PRO A 108 4.74 5.84 -11.72
CA PRO A 108 3.91 6.53 -12.71
C PRO A 108 2.42 6.28 -12.43
N VAL A 109 1.57 7.24 -12.75
CA VAL A 109 0.12 7.07 -12.61
C VAL A 109 -0.34 5.84 -13.38
N MET A 110 -1.11 5.00 -12.71
CA MET A 110 -1.74 3.81 -13.27
C MET A 110 -3.10 4.20 -13.85
N ASN A 111 -3.36 3.82 -15.11
CA ASN A 111 -4.61 4.17 -15.82
C ASN A 111 -5.59 3.00 -15.93
N ASN A 112 -5.18 1.82 -15.47
CA ASN A 112 -5.96 0.61 -15.43
C ASN A 112 -6.83 0.56 -14.16
N LEU A 113 -8.09 0.17 -14.34
CA LEU A 113 -9.10 0.10 -13.28
C LEU A 113 -8.72 -0.83 -12.11
N ASP A 114 -8.19 -2.00 -12.45
CA ASP A 114 -7.83 -3.06 -11.49
C ASP A 114 -6.32 -3.18 -11.26
N GLY A 115 -5.63 -2.07 -11.49
CA GLY A 115 -4.19 -1.97 -11.32
C GLY A 115 -3.77 -1.85 -9.87
N MET A 116 -2.74 -2.60 -9.50
CA MET A 116 -2.01 -2.40 -8.25
C MET A 116 -0.51 -2.49 -8.49
N ARG A 117 0.26 -1.60 -7.87
CA ARG A 117 1.73 -1.66 -7.90
C ARG A 117 2.30 -1.65 -6.50
N ALA A 118 3.13 -2.64 -6.18
CA ALA A 118 3.87 -2.71 -4.94
C ALA A 118 5.35 -2.38 -5.20
N VAL A 119 5.86 -1.37 -4.52
CA VAL A 119 7.25 -0.90 -4.61
C VAL A 119 7.94 -1.16 -3.29
N LEU A 120 8.85 -2.13 -3.27
CA LEU A 120 9.74 -2.42 -2.15
C LEU A 120 10.95 -1.49 -2.20
N VAL A 121 11.29 -0.86 -1.08
CA VAL A 121 12.56 -0.15 -0.86
C VAL A 121 13.19 -0.63 0.44
N TRP A 122 14.51 -0.61 0.53
CA TRP A 122 15.25 -0.92 1.77
C TRP A 122 16.57 -0.16 1.82
N GLY A 123 17.20 -0.14 3.00
CA GLY A 123 18.51 0.45 3.19
C GLY A 123 19.64 -0.40 2.58
N ALA A 124 20.88 0.08 2.66
CA ALA A 124 22.03 -0.59 2.04
C ALA A 124 22.35 -2.00 2.61
N GLN A 125 21.78 -2.36 3.75
CA GLN A 125 21.97 -3.66 4.41
C GLN A 125 20.62 -4.19 4.90
N PRO A 126 20.32 -5.50 4.74
CA PRO A 126 21.09 -6.50 4.01
C PRO A 126 21.11 -6.22 2.51
N ARG A 127 22.07 -6.83 1.81
CA ARG A 127 22.35 -6.53 0.39
C ARG A 127 21.29 -7.10 -0.55
N ASP A 128 20.63 -8.19 -0.18
CA ASP A 128 19.80 -8.98 -1.08
C ASP A 128 18.45 -9.26 -0.41
N ILE A 129 17.46 -8.46 -0.77
CA ILE A 129 16.07 -8.57 -0.35
C ILE A 129 15.21 -8.56 -1.60
N ASP A 130 14.40 -9.61 -1.76
CA ASP A 130 13.60 -9.82 -2.96
C ASP A 130 12.10 -9.70 -2.67
N ALA A 131 11.39 -9.12 -3.63
CA ALA A 131 9.95 -9.10 -3.74
C ALA A 131 9.44 -10.39 -4.40
N HIS A 132 8.39 -10.95 -3.81
CA HIS A 132 7.73 -12.15 -4.30
C HIS A 132 6.23 -11.92 -4.39
N LEU A 133 5.62 -12.45 -5.45
CA LEU A 133 4.17 -12.51 -5.59
C LEU A 133 3.75 -13.92 -5.95
N LEU A 134 2.99 -14.57 -5.07
CA LEU A 134 2.36 -15.86 -5.35
C LEU A 134 0.92 -15.65 -5.82
N VAL A 135 0.58 -16.20 -6.98
CA VAL A 135 -0.73 -16.08 -7.64
C VAL A 135 -1.45 -17.42 -7.56
N LEU A 136 -2.67 -17.42 -7.01
CA LEU A 136 -3.44 -18.62 -6.66
C LEU A 136 -4.88 -18.51 -7.20
N PRO A 137 -5.22 -19.13 -8.34
CA PRO A 137 -6.58 -19.17 -8.87
C PRO A 137 -7.57 -20.01 -8.04
N GLN A 138 -8.86 -19.64 -8.06
CA GLN A 138 -9.94 -20.45 -7.48
C GLN A 138 -10.31 -21.63 -8.39
N LYS A 139 -10.16 -22.87 -7.86
CA LYS A 139 -10.48 -24.22 -8.40
C LYS A 139 -9.37 -24.90 -9.24
N SER A 140 -9.24 -26.24 -9.30
CA SER A 140 -9.70 -27.41 -8.49
C SER A 140 -9.34 -28.68 -9.28
N THR A 141 -8.15 -29.23 -9.08
CA THR A 141 -7.79 -30.66 -9.23
C THR A 141 -6.61 -30.93 -8.30
N ASP A 142 -6.19 -32.19 -8.10
CA ASP A 142 -5.12 -32.64 -7.18
C ASP A 142 -3.74 -31.94 -7.34
N THR A 143 -3.61 -30.98 -8.25
CA THR A 143 -2.47 -30.08 -8.38
C THR A 143 -2.96 -28.63 -8.29
N VAL A 144 -2.56 -27.92 -7.23
CA VAL A 144 -2.80 -26.47 -7.11
C VAL A 144 -2.02 -25.78 -8.23
N GLN A 145 -2.73 -25.27 -9.24
CA GLN A 145 -2.13 -24.38 -10.24
C GLN A 145 -1.74 -23.08 -9.53
N LYS A 146 -0.47 -22.71 -9.61
CA LYS A 146 0.10 -21.53 -8.97
C LYS A 146 1.17 -20.92 -9.86
N THR A 147 1.32 -19.61 -9.76
CA THR A 147 2.43 -18.88 -10.39
C THR A 147 3.18 -18.12 -9.31
N HIS A 148 4.48 -18.35 -9.19
CA HIS A 148 5.36 -17.56 -8.32
C HIS A 148 6.17 -16.59 -9.17
N ILE A 149 5.96 -15.29 -8.92
CA ILE A 149 6.71 -14.20 -9.53
C ILE A 149 7.83 -13.77 -8.58
N PHE A 150 9.05 -13.74 -9.09
CA PHE A 150 10.28 -13.32 -8.41
C PHE A 150 11.39 -13.09 -9.45
N PHE A 151 12.61 -12.73 -9.06
CA PHE A 151 13.70 -12.43 -10.01
C PHE A 151 13.93 -13.51 -11.08
N GLY A 152 13.76 -14.80 -10.73
CA GLY A 152 13.95 -15.94 -11.63
C GLY A 152 12.73 -16.26 -12.50
N ASN A 153 11.56 -15.70 -12.20
CA ASN A 153 10.33 -15.86 -12.98
C ASN A 153 9.53 -14.54 -13.00
N LYS A 154 9.69 -13.76 -14.07
CA LYS A 154 9.24 -12.36 -14.14
C LYS A 154 7.82 -12.16 -14.71
N SER A 155 7.17 -13.24 -15.15
CA SER A 155 5.87 -13.19 -15.82
C SER A 155 5.01 -14.38 -15.46
N ASP A 156 3.70 -14.23 -15.63
CA ASP A 156 2.77 -15.34 -15.50
C ASP A 156 2.80 -16.24 -16.74
N TRP A 157 3.02 -17.54 -16.57
CA TRP A 157 3.16 -18.47 -17.69
C TRP A 157 1.81 -18.85 -18.31
N TRP A 158 0.69 -18.62 -17.60
CA TRP A 158 -0.65 -18.99 -18.06
C TRP A 158 -1.33 -17.91 -18.90
N ASP A 159 -1.11 -16.63 -18.59
CA ASP A 159 -1.59 -15.49 -19.40
C ASP A 159 -0.43 -14.89 -20.20
N LYS A 160 -0.18 -15.47 -21.38
CA LYS A 160 0.82 -14.96 -22.35
C LYS A 160 0.42 -13.63 -23.00
N THR A 161 -0.79 -13.12 -22.76
CA THR A 161 -1.31 -11.93 -23.43
C THR A 161 -1.14 -10.65 -22.64
N GLN A 162 -1.11 -10.70 -21.30
CA GLN A 162 -0.75 -9.54 -20.47
C GLN A 162 -0.24 -10.03 -19.12
N ASN A 163 1.05 -9.78 -18.81
CA ASN A 163 1.58 -9.47 -17.47
C ASN A 163 3.07 -9.86 -17.33
N GLN A 164 3.96 -8.96 -17.76
CA GLN A 164 5.21 -8.78 -16.99
C GLN A 164 4.77 -8.19 -15.64
N LEU A 165 4.83 -9.00 -14.58
CA LEU A 165 4.41 -8.58 -13.25
C LEU A 165 5.56 -7.96 -12.47
N LEU A 166 6.82 -8.20 -12.84
CA LEU A 166 8.00 -7.63 -12.21
C LEU A 166 8.60 -6.51 -13.09
N ASP A 167 8.35 -5.25 -12.75
CA ASP A 167 8.78 -4.08 -13.53
C ASP A 167 10.26 -3.72 -13.28
N VAL A 168 10.70 -3.85 -12.02
CA VAL A 168 12.06 -3.54 -11.59
C VAL A 168 12.53 -4.64 -10.65
N ASP A 169 13.72 -5.15 -10.94
CA ASP A 169 14.35 -6.29 -10.26
C ASP A 169 15.81 -5.96 -9.98
N ASN A 170 16.23 -6.14 -8.73
CA ASN A 170 17.60 -5.86 -8.28
C ASN A 170 18.26 -7.10 -7.68
N THR A 171 18.69 -8.00 -8.57
CA THR A 171 19.40 -9.23 -8.20
C THR A 171 20.75 -9.07 -7.50
N THR A 172 21.34 -7.85 -7.45
CA THR A 172 22.67 -7.62 -6.84
C THR A 172 22.84 -6.20 -6.30
N GLY A 173 22.32 -5.91 -5.10
CA GLY A 173 22.52 -4.60 -4.44
C GLY A 173 21.27 -4.10 -3.74
N TYR A 174 21.25 -2.84 -3.34
CA TYR A 174 20.08 -2.23 -2.71
C TYR A 174 19.42 -1.23 -3.67
N GLY A 175 18.09 -1.11 -3.61
CA GLY A 175 17.35 -0.22 -4.48
C GLY A 175 16.13 -0.93 -5.07
N PRO A 176 15.10 -0.16 -5.46
CA PRO A 176 13.72 -0.60 -5.38
C PRO A 176 13.44 -1.84 -6.22
N GLU A 177 12.61 -2.72 -5.68
CA GLU A 177 11.95 -3.76 -6.47
C GLU A 177 10.49 -3.41 -6.65
N THR A 178 9.93 -3.74 -7.81
CA THR A 178 8.56 -3.37 -8.11
C THR A 178 7.83 -4.48 -8.83
N ILE A 179 6.67 -4.83 -8.26
CA ILE A 179 5.71 -5.74 -8.86
C ILE A 179 4.44 -4.98 -9.20
N THR A 180 3.99 -5.02 -10.46
CA THR A 180 2.72 -4.47 -10.93
C THR A 180 1.76 -5.58 -11.33
N ILE A 181 0.60 -5.62 -10.68
CA ILE A 181 -0.57 -6.36 -11.13
C ILE A 181 -1.35 -5.42 -12.06
N ASN A 182 -1.28 -5.62 -13.38
CA ASN A 182 -1.99 -4.74 -14.34
C ASN A 182 -3.50 -4.97 -14.35
N ARG A 183 -3.94 -6.15 -13.97
CA ARG A 183 -5.35 -6.45 -13.83
C ARG A 183 -5.51 -7.55 -12.80
N LYS A 184 -6.24 -7.25 -11.74
CA LYS A 184 -6.68 -8.28 -10.82
C LYS A 184 -7.62 -9.24 -11.56
N LEU A 185 -7.32 -10.53 -11.46
CA LEU A 185 -8.20 -11.58 -11.96
C LEU A 185 -9.26 -11.94 -10.92
N GLU A 186 -10.43 -12.33 -11.38
CA GLU A 186 -11.53 -12.78 -10.51
C GLU A 186 -11.20 -14.15 -9.90
N GLY A 187 -11.53 -14.35 -8.62
CA GLY A 187 -11.29 -15.62 -7.95
C GLY A 187 -9.81 -15.88 -7.63
N VAL A 188 -8.90 -15.00 -8.05
CA VAL A 188 -7.46 -15.17 -7.85
C VAL A 188 -7.02 -14.46 -6.58
N ARG A 189 -6.34 -15.21 -5.72
CA ARG A 189 -5.64 -14.70 -4.54
C ARG A 189 -4.19 -14.39 -4.89
N TYR A 190 -3.68 -13.30 -4.34
CA TYR A 190 -2.30 -12.87 -4.50
C TYR A 190 -1.65 -12.73 -3.14
N ILE A 191 -0.47 -13.30 -2.91
CA ILE A 191 0.29 -13.15 -1.66
C ILE A 191 1.59 -12.44 -1.99
N TYR A 192 1.77 -11.23 -1.46
CA TYR A 192 3.01 -10.47 -1.61
C TYR A 192 3.89 -10.66 -0.37
N SER A 193 5.13 -11.09 -0.60
CA SER A 193 6.10 -11.29 0.47
C SER A 193 7.48 -10.72 0.10
N VAL A 194 8.27 -10.45 1.14
CA VAL A 194 9.64 -9.94 1.04
C VAL A 194 10.56 -10.95 1.72
N HIS A 195 11.57 -11.44 1.00
CA HIS A 195 12.51 -12.45 1.51
C HIS A 195 13.92 -11.88 1.53
N ASN A 196 14.56 -11.91 2.69
CA ASN A 196 15.99 -11.63 2.83
C ASN A 196 16.81 -12.90 2.53
N PHE A 197 17.32 -13.01 1.31
CA PHE A 197 18.19 -14.12 0.91
C PHE A 197 19.62 -13.98 1.42
N SER A 198 20.07 -12.76 1.77
CA SER A 198 21.37 -12.58 2.43
C SER A 198 21.47 -13.39 3.74
N ASP A 199 20.34 -13.59 4.42
CA ASP A 199 20.23 -14.40 5.63
C ASP A 199 19.55 -15.76 5.42
N ALA A 200 19.55 -16.32 4.20
CA ALA A 200 18.93 -17.62 3.92
C ALA A 200 19.45 -18.75 4.85
N SER A 201 20.73 -18.72 5.19
CA SER A 201 21.36 -19.66 6.14
C SER A 201 21.12 -19.32 7.62
N LYS A 202 20.54 -18.15 7.92
CA LYS A 202 20.26 -17.63 9.26
C LYS A 202 18.79 -17.19 9.36
N PRO A 203 17.82 -18.11 9.24
CA PRO A 203 16.41 -17.75 9.12
C PRO A 203 15.80 -17.05 10.34
N ARG A 204 16.48 -17.08 11.48
CA ARG A 204 16.12 -16.37 12.72
C ARG A 204 16.89 -15.07 12.94
N SER A 205 17.54 -14.54 11.89
CA SER A 205 18.24 -13.25 11.97
C SER A 205 17.26 -12.09 12.19
N ASP A 206 17.81 -10.92 12.50
CA ASP A 206 17.08 -9.64 12.53
C ASP A 206 17.50 -8.72 11.37
N GLY A 207 18.17 -9.27 10.35
CA GLY A 207 18.64 -8.49 9.20
C GLY A 207 17.49 -7.82 8.45
N LEU A 208 16.40 -8.55 8.22
CA LEU A 208 15.22 -8.01 7.54
C LEU A 208 14.56 -6.90 8.37
N SER A 209 14.42 -7.06 9.69
CA SER A 209 13.79 -6.03 10.54
C SER A 209 14.65 -4.77 10.72
N LYS A 210 15.97 -4.90 10.63
CA LYS A 210 16.94 -3.78 10.62
C LYS A 210 17.14 -3.14 9.25
N SER A 211 16.61 -3.73 8.18
CA SER A 211 16.78 -3.23 6.81
C SER A 211 16.16 -1.87 6.54
N GLY A 212 15.21 -1.44 7.38
CA GLY A 212 14.38 -0.27 7.09
C GLY A 212 13.44 -0.48 5.91
N ALA A 213 13.18 -1.73 5.50
CA ALA A 213 12.35 -2.03 4.35
C ALA A 213 10.93 -1.45 4.49
N LYS A 214 10.45 -0.87 3.39
CA LYS A 214 9.10 -0.34 3.24
C LYS A 214 8.51 -0.83 1.93
N VAL A 215 7.21 -1.15 1.93
CA VAL A 215 6.46 -1.50 0.73
C VAL A 215 5.37 -0.46 0.51
N PHE A 216 5.43 0.21 -0.63
CA PHE A 216 4.46 1.20 -1.06
C PHE A 216 3.47 0.58 -2.04
N VAL A 217 2.18 0.62 -1.73
CA VAL A 217 1.13 0.07 -2.61
C VAL A 217 0.36 1.21 -3.25
N TYR A 218 0.35 1.24 -4.57
CA TYR A 218 -0.31 2.25 -5.39
C TYR A 218 -1.49 1.67 -6.15
N VAL A 219 -2.55 2.48 -6.27
CA VAL A 219 -3.70 2.26 -7.15
C VAL A 219 -4.03 3.59 -7.83
N GLY A 220 -4.23 3.58 -9.14
CA GLY A 220 -4.46 4.80 -9.91
C GLY A 220 -3.30 5.80 -9.75
N LYS A 221 -3.60 6.98 -9.23
CA LYS A 221 -2.61 8.02 -8.89
C LYS A 221 -2.27 8.12 -7.39
N THR A 222 -2.68 7.12 -6.60
CA THR A 222 -2.71 7.22 -5.13
C THR A 222 -1.86 6.15 -4.48
N LEU A 223 -1.03 6.56 -3.53
CA LEU A 223 -0.43 5.68 -2.53
C LEU A 223 -1.52 5.29 -1.52
N ILE A 224 -2.05 4.07 -1.63
CA ILE A 224 -3.15 3.60 -0.77
C ILE A 224 -2.65 2.99 0.54
N LYS A 225 -1.41 2.49 0.58
CA LYS A 225 -0.83 1.92 1.80
C LYS A 225 0.69 1.97 1.78
N THR A 226 1.28 2.24 2.93
CA THR A 226 2.70 1.99 3.21
C THR A 226 2.79 0.94 4.30
N PHE A 227 3.55 -0.12 4.04
CA PHE A 227 3.89 -1.13 5.03
C PHE A 227 5.35 -0.94 5.48
N GLU A 228 5.59 -0.99 6.78
CA GLU A 228 6.93 -0.95 7.35
C GLU A 228 7.32 -2.34 7.84
N VAL A 229 8.59 -2.72 7.64
CA VAL A 229 9.06 -4.03 8.07
C VAL A 229 8.89 -4.24 9.59
N PRO A 230 8.27 -5.35 10.03
CA PRO A 230 8.09 -5.67 11.44
C PRO A 230 9.40 -5.69 12.22
N LYS A 231 9.38 -5.21 13.47
CA LYS A 231 10.54 -5.23 14.38
C LYS A 231 10.65 -6.54 15.15
N SER A 232 10.79 -7.64 14.41
CA SER A 232 10.91 -9.00 14.94
C SER A 232 12.00 -9.80 14.21
N THR A 233 12.34 -10.99 14.72
CA THR A 233 13.29 -11.89 14.07
C THR A 233 12.59 -12.69 12.96
N GLY A 234 13.32 -12.97 11.88
CA GLY A 234 12.82 -13.64 10.70
C GLY A 234 13.50 -13.14 9.44
N ASN A 235 13.43 -13.95 8.38
CA ASN A 235 13.96 -13.61 7.06
C ASN A 235 12.88 -13.58 5.97
N LEU A 236 11.63 -13.94 6.27
CA LEU A 236 10.50 -13.85 5.35
C LEU A 236 9.39 -12.99 5.97
N TRP A 237 8.98 -11.95 5.27
CA TRP A 237 7.90 -11.07 5.65
C TRP A 237 6.74 -11.20 4.68
N THR A 238 5.61 -11.75 5.12
CA THR A 238 4.36 -11.66 4.35
C THR A 238 3.76 -10.28 4.58
N VAL A 239 3.71 -9.45 3.54
CA VAL A 239 3.34 -8.05 3.65
C VAL A 239 1.82 -7.93 3.62
N PHE A 240 1.22 -8.41 2.53
CA PHE A 240 -0.21 -8.36 2.29
C PHE A 240 -0.67 -9.51 1.41
N THR A 241 -1.98 -9.77 1.46
CA THR A 241 -2.68 -10.65 0.52
C THR A 241 -3.73 -9.82 -0.21
N VAL A 242 -3.96 -10.07 -1.50
CA VAL A 242 -5.17 -9.63 -2.20
C VAL A 242 -6.09 -10.84 -2.28
N SER A 243 -7.27 -10.74 -1.67
CA SER A 243 -8.26 -11.83 -1.67
C SER A 243 -8.85 -12.06 -3.07
N GLU A 244 -9.58 -13.15 -3.20
CA GLU A 244 -10.26 -13.57 -4.43
C GLU A 244 -11.25 -12.50 -4.95
N VAL A 245 -11.85 -11.75 -4.02
CA VAL A 245 -12.76 -10.63 -4.31
C VAL A 245 -12.03 -9.29 -4.48
N GLY A 246 -10.70 -9.28 -4.35
CA GLY A 246 -9.85 -8.12 -4.58
C GLY A 246 -9.61 -7.21 -3.40
N GLU A 247 -9.94 -7.66 -2.20
CA GLU A 247 -9.65 -6.91 -0.99
C GLU A 247 -8.16 -7.02 -0.64
N LEU A 248 -7.49 -5.88 -0.39
CA LEU A 248 -6.15 -5.85 0.17
C LEU A 248 -6.19 -6.16 1.68
N GLN A 249 -5.71 -7.33 2.08
CA GLN A 249 -5.62 -7.82 3.46
C GLN A 249 -4.20 -7.65 3.99
N GLU A 250 -4.08 -6.96 5.12
CA GLU A 250 -2.79 -6.73 5.79
C GLU A 250 -2.39 -7.98 6.57
N SER A 251 -1.11 -8.39 6.50
CA SER A 251 -0.61 -9.56 7.22
C SER A 251 0.44 -9.17 8.26
N GLY A 252 1.51 -8.48 7.85
CA GLY A 252 2.60 -8.11 8.76
C GLY A 252 3.37 -9.31 9.35
N LEU A 253 3.12 -10.52 8.88
CA LEU A 253 3.64 -11.75 9.45
C LEU A 253 5.13 -11.93 9.13
N MET A 254 5.96 -11.96 10.17
CA MET A 254 7.40 -12.25 10.08
C MET A 254 7.67 -13.73 10.41
N GLN A 255 8.45 -14.40 9.58
CA GLN A 255 8.68 -15.84 9.64
C GLN A 255 10.16 -16.19 9.40
N SER A 256 10.54 -17.39 9.82
CA SER A 256 11.89 -17.94 9.68
C SER A 256 11.88 -19.15 8.74
N VAL A 257 12.44 -18.98 7.54
CA VAL A 257 12.44 -20.01 6.48
C VAL A 257 13.87 -20.31 6.03
N ALA A 258 14.29 -21.58 6.15
CA ALA A 258 15.67 -22.02 5.99
C ALA A 258 16.12 -22.17 4.51
N ALA A 259 17.42 -22.02 4.25
CA ALA A 259 18.08 -22.00 2.93
C ALA A 259 17.71 -23.09 1.91
N ASN A 260 17.19 -24.25 2.33
CA ASN A 260 16.73 -25.28 1.39
C ASN A 260 15.48 -24.84 0.60
N THR A 261 14.83 -23.75 1.03
CA THR A 261 13.81 -23.05 0.29
C THR A 261 14.46 -21.96 -0.59
N GLY A 262 15.02 -22.35 -1.73
CA GLY A 262 15.51 -21.38 -2.72
C GLY A 262 14.38 -20.49 -3.28
N PRO A 263 14.71 -19.38 -3.95
CA PRO A 263 13.76 -18.59 -4.71
C PRO A 263 13.04 -19.48 -5.74
N GLY A 264 11.69 -19.47 -5.75
CA GLY A 264 10.91 -20.35 -6.63
C GLY A 264 10.91 -21.84 -6.22
N SER A 265 11.35 -22.18 -5.01
CA SER A 265 11.22 -23.56 -4.51
C SER A 265 9.78 -23.89 -4.15
N TYR A 266 9.35 -25.12 -4.47
CA TYR A 266 8.05 -25.66 -4.07
C TYR A 266 7.77 -25.47 -2.57
N GLN A 267 8.82 -25.52 -1.73
CA GLN A 267 8.73 -25.38 -0.29
C GLN A 267 8.35 -23.97 0.17
N LEU A 268 8.87 -22.91 -0.46
CA LEU A 268 8.48 -21.53 -0.10
C LEU A 268 7.02 -21.26 -0.49
N GLU A 269 6.61 -21.71 -1.66
CA GLU A 269 5.23 -21.59 -2.14
C GLU A 269 4.25 -22.35 -1.23
N GLU A 270 4.55 -23.60 -0.87
CA GLU A 270 3.76 -24.39 0.08
C GLU A 270 3.69 -23.73 1.45
N TYR A 271 4.80 -23.17 1.93
CA TYR A 271 4.85 -22.46 3.20
C TYR A 271 3.94 -21.22 3.20
N LEU A 272 4.03 -20.38 2.16
CA LEU A 272 3.18 -19.21 2.00
C LEU A 272 1.69 -19.57 1.88
N MET A 273 1.36 -20.65 1.16
CA MET A 273 -0.02 -21.14 1.06
C MET A 273 -0.54 -21.64 2.42
N ALA A 274 0.27 -22.39 3.16
CA ALA A 274 -0.11 -22.92 4.47
C ALA A 274 -0.36 -21.82 5.51
N THR A 275 0.45 -20.76 5.50
CA THR A 275 0.36 -19.69 6.50
C THR A 275 -0.66 -18.61 6.15
N ASN A 276 -1.05 -18.50 4.88
CA ASN A 276 -2.03 -17.52 4.38
C ASN A 276 -3.32 -18.16 3.87
N ALA A 277 -3.63 -19.37 4.32
CA ALA A 277 -4.89 -20.04 4.02
C ALA A 277 -6.08 -19.17 4.48
N PRO A 278 -7.21 -19.14 3.74
CA PRO A 278 -8.35 -18.26 4.02
C PRO A 278 -8.92 -18.35 5.45
N GLN A 279 -8.70 -19.48 6.14
CA GLN A 279 -9.18 -19.75 7.50
C GLN A 279 -8.26 -19.20 8.60
N LEU A 280 -7.02 -18.80 8.28
CA LEU A 280 -6.01 -18.35 9.25
C LEU A 280 -5.83 -16.83 9.27
N ILE A 281 -6.29 -16.13 8.23
CA ILE A 281 -6.34 -14.66 8.21
C ILE A 281 -7.66 -14.24 8.87
N LYS A 282 -7.71 -14.30 10.20
CA LYS A 282 -8.62 -13.39 10.91
C LYS A 282 -8.13 -11.99 10.61
N PRO A 283 -8.99 -11.00 10.29
CA PRO A 283 -8.55 -9.62 10.32
C PRO A 283 -7.95 -9.42 11.70
N GLU A 284 -6.65 -9.16 11.78
CA GLU A 284 -6.06 -8.77 13.05
C GLU A 284 -6.79 -7.50 13.45
N ILE A 285 -7.70 -7.66 14.40
CA ILE A 285 -8.30 -6.55 15.09
C ILE A 285 -7.14 -5.91 15.85
N ASN A 286 -6.48 -4.95 15.22
CA ASN A 286 -5.39 -4.23 15.82
C ASN A 286 -5.97 -3.24 16.83
N PHE A 287 -6.49 -3.78 17.93
CA PHE A 287 -6.62 -3.03 19.15
C PHE A 287 -5.20 -2.75 19.63
N LYS A 288 -4.66 -1.59 19.23
CA LYS A 288 -3.91 -0.80 20.21
C LYS A 288 -4.85 -0.71 21.40
N THR A 289 -4.47 -1.31 22.54
CA THR A 289 -5.30 -1.46 23.73
C THR A 289 -5.81 -0.08 24.18
N MET A 290 -6.98 0.28 23.66
CA MET A 290 -7.57 1.58 23.81
C MET A 290 -8.78 1.40 24.72
N HIS A 291 -8.85 2.20 25.78
CA HIS A 291 -9.94 2.11 26.74
C HIS A 291 -11.29 2.23 26.01
N PRO A 292 -12.31 1.42 26.36
CA PRO A 292 -13.60 1.40 25.65
C PRO A 292 -14.27 2.78 25.52
N SER A 293 -14.08 3.66 26.51
CA SER A 293 -14.60 5.04 26.46
C SER A 293 -13.89 5.93 25.44
N THR A 294 -12.65 5.60 25.08
CA THR A 294 -11.87 6.32 24.08
C THR A 294 -12.18 5.76 22.69
N SER A 295 -12.35 4.44 22.54
CA SER A 295 -12.77 3.84 21.25
C SER A 295 -14.16 4.35 20.84
N ILE A 296 -15.14 4.34 21.76
CA ILE A 296 -16.48 4.89 21.50
C ILE A 296 -16.43 6.36 21.07
N LYS A 297 -15.52 7.16 21.63
CA LYS A 297 -15.34 8.56 21.24
C LYS A 297 -14.76 8.70 19.83
N LEU A 298 -13.79 7.86 19.46
CA LEU A 298 -13.23 7.89 18.10
C LEU A 298 -14.26 7.44 17.06
N ASP A 299 -15.05 6.40 17.36
CA ASP A 299 -16.11 5.92 16.48
C ASP A 299 -17.12 7.05 16.19
N ALA A 300 -17.58 7.75 17.24
CA ALA A 300 -18.49 8.88 17.09
C ALA A 300 -17.87 10.06 16.31
N MET A 301 -16.57 10.31 16.46
CA MET A 301 -15.85 11.32 15.67
C MET A 301 -15.73 10.90 14.20
N ALA A 302 -15.46 9.62 13.92
CA ALA A 302 -15.41 9.07 12.57
C ALA A 302 -16.78 9.22 11.87
N GLU A 303 -17.87 8.90 12.57
CA GLU A 303 -19.23 9.12 12.08
C GLU A 303 -19.53 10.60 11.77
N SER A 304 -19.07 11.52 12.62
CA SER A 304 -19.23 12.96 12.40
C SER A 304 -18.50 13.42 11.14
N LEU A 305 -17.23 13.04 11.00
CA LEU A 305 -16.43 13.36 9.81
C LEU A 305 -17.04 12.76 8.54
N ASN A 306 -17.58 11.55 8.60
CA ASN A 306 -18.28 10.96 7.46
C ASN A 306 -19.53 11.78 7.08
N LYS A 307 -20.34 12.24 8.04
CA LYS A 307 -21.50 13.11 7.76
C LYS A 307 -21.09 14.46 7.16
N GLU A 308 -20.00 15.04 7.64
CA GLU A 308 -19.43 16.26 7.06
C GLU A 308 -18.96 16.03 5.61
N GLY A 309 -18.33 14.88 5.36
CA GLY A 309 -17.94 14.45 4.01
C GLY A 309 -19.13 14.33 3.07
N GLU A 310 -20.26 13.78 3.54
CA GLU A 310 -21.50 13.69 2.77
C GLU A 310 -22.05 15.07 2.40
N MET A 311 -22.06 16.01 3.36
CA MET A 311 -22.47 17.40 3.10
C MET A 311 -21.57 18.07 2.06
N ALA A 312 -20.25 17.88 2.16
CA ALA A 312 -19.29 18.40 1.18
C ALA A 312 -19.51 17.78 -0.22
N TYR A 313 -19.74 16.47 -0.28
CA TYR A 313 -20.01 15.73 -1.53
C TYR A 313 -21.27 16.23 -2.23
N HIS A 314 -22.37 16.44 -1.48
CA HIS A 314 -23.62 16.99 -2.01
C HIS A 314 -23.50 18.44 -2.45
N SER A 315 -22.61 19.21 -1.81
CA SER A 315 -22.27 20.58 -2.20
C SER A 315 -21.33 20.65 -3.42
N GLY A 316 -20.89 19.49 -3.95
CA GLY A 316 -19.96 19.40 -5.08
C GLY A 316 -18.49 19.63 -4.72
N ASN A 317 -18.16 19.82 -3.44
CA ASN A 317 -16.78 19.97 -2.98
C ASN A 317 -16.12 18.60 -2.80
N LEU A 318 -15.71 18.00 -3.93
CA LEU A 318 -15.21 16.62 -3.96
C LEU A 318 -13.91 16.44 -3.20
N ASP A 319 -12.95 17.36 -3.33
CA ASP A 319 -11.65 17.26 -2.66
C ASP A 319 -11.82 17.27 -1.13
N GLU A 320 -12.67 18.15 -0.62
CA GLU A 320 -12.97 18.20 0.81
C GLU A 320 -13.72 16.96 1.28
N SER A 321 -14.67 16.44 0.49
CA SER A 321 -15.36 15.18 0.83
C SER A 321 -14.39 14.01 0.95
N ILE A 322 -13.45 13.88 0.00
CA ILE A 322 -12.40 12.85 0.01
C ILE A 322 -11.55 12.98 1.28
N ARG A 323 -11.12 14.21 1.61
CA ARG A 323 -10.32 14.48 2.81
C ARG A 323 -11.06 14.10 4.10
N LEU A 324 -12.34 14.42 4.20
CA LEU A 324 -13.17 14.12 5.37
C LEU A 324 -13.43 12.61 5.53
N TYR A 325 -13.71 11.90 4.44
CA TYR A 325 -13.84 10.43 4.49
C TYR A 325 -12.51 9.75 4.84
N GLN A 326 -11.39 10.22 4.31
CA GLN A 326 -10.06 9.74 4.70
C GLN A 326 -9.78 9.96 6.19
N ALA A 327 -10.12 11.14 6.72
CA ALA A 327 -10.00 11.42 8.15
C ALA A 327 -10.89 10.51 9.00
N ALA A 328 -12.11 10.19 8.54
CA ALA A 328 -12.98 9.23 9.22
C ALA A 328 -12.35 7.83 9.26
N ILE A 329 -11.78 7.37 8.15
CA ILE A 329 -11.07 6.08 8.03
C ILE A 329 -9.80 6.03 8.89
N GLU A 330 -9.10 7.16 9.04
CA GLU A 330 -7.94 7.26 9.94
C GLU A 330 -8.32 7.10 11.42
N LEU A 331 -9.53 7.52 11.80
CA LEU A 331 -10.07 7.33 13.15
C LEU A 331 -10.63 5.92 13.37
N ASP A 332 -11.36 5.39 12.40
CA ASP A 332 -11.87 4.01 12.39
C ASP A 332 -11.59 3.33 11.04
N GLY A 333 -10.52 2.53 11.01
CA GLY A 333 -10.11 1.77 9.85
C GLY A 333 -11.11 0.67 9.42
N ASN A 334 -12.10 0.34 10.26
CA ASN A 334 -13.15 -0.64 9.98
C ASN A 334 -14.47 0.00 9.54
N TYR A 335 -14.49 1.33 9.35
CA TYR A 335 -15.72 2.04 9.02
C TYR A 335 -16.14 1.86 7.55
N GLY A 336 -16.77 0.72 7.25
CA GLY A 336 -17.15 0.33 5.88
C GLY A 336 -18.00 1.36 5.12
N GLN A 337 -18.87 2.11 5.81
CA GLN A 337 -19.66 3.17 5.19
C GLN A 337 -18.79 4.33 4.68
N ALA A 338 -17.76 4.74 5.44
CA ALA A 338 -16.85 5.80 5.01
C ALA A 338 -16.06 5.39 3.76
N TYR A 339 -15.65 4.12 3.66
CA TYR A 339 -15.06 3.59 2.43
C TYR A 339 -16.03 3.60 1.25
N SER A 340 -17.31 3.26 1.46
CA SER A 340 -18.31 3.29 0.38
C SER A 340 -18.53 4.71 -0.13
N ASN A 341 -18.63 5.67 0.79
CA ASN A 341 -18.77 7.09 0.48
C ASN A 341 -17.50 7.65 -0.21
N LEU A 342 -16.32 7.22 0.22
CA LEU A 342 -15.05 7.55 -0.44
C LEU A 342 -15.00 7.02 -1.87
N GLY A 343 -15.48 5.79 -2.11
CA GLY A 343 -15.58 5.21 -3.45
C GLY A 343 -16.46 6.03 -4.38
N LEU A 344 -17.62 6.48 -3.90
CA LEU A 344 -18.52 7.36 -4.64
C LEU A 344 -17.87 8.73 -4.94
N ALA A 345 -17.18 9.33 -3.97
CA ALA A 345 -16.48 10.59 -4.15
C ALA A 345 -15.33 10.49 -5.17
N PHE A 346 -14.55 9.41 -5.13
CA PHE A 346 -13.52 9.13 -6.13
C PHE A 346 -14.11 8.94 -7.53
N GLN A 347 -15.19 8.18 -7.66
CA GLN A 347 -15.85 8.00 -8.96
C GLN A 347 -16.30 9.34 -9.55
N LYS A 348 -16.94 10.19 -8.75
CA LYS A 348 -17.37 11.53 -9.19
C LYS A 348 -16.20 12.46 -9.53
N ALA A 349 -15.04 12.23 -8.92
CA ALA A 349 -13.79 12.93 -9.22
C ALA A 349 -13.00 12.32 -10.41
N GLY A 350 -13.53 11.31 -11.10
CA GLY A 350 -12.86 10.62 -12.21
C GLY A 350 -11.69 9.74 -11.78
N ARG A 351 -11.65 9.31 -10.50
CA ARG A 351 -10.59 8.48 -9.90
C ARG A 351 -11.08 7.04 -9.77
N GLU A 352 -11.34 6.41 -10.91
CA GLU A 352 -12.06 5.14 -10.99
C GLU A 352 -11.33 3.97 -10.32
N ALA A 353 -10.01 3.87 -10.50
CA ALA A 353 -9.22 2.82 -9.84
C ALA A 353 -9.25 2.95 -8.31
N GLU A 354 -9.11 4.17 -7.78
CA GLU A 354 -9.25 4.43 -6.35
C GLU A 354 -10.66 4.17 -5.83
N ALA A 355 -11.68 4.47 -6.64
CA ALA A 355 -13.06 4.17 -6.29
C ALA A 355 -13.29 2.66 -6.12
N MET A 356 -12.75 1.85 -7.03
CA MET A 356 -12.85 0.39 -6.94
C MET A 356 -12.13 -0.18 -5.73
N TRP A 357 -10.93 0.35 -5.40
CA TRP A 357 -10.23 -0.01 -4.17
C TRP A 357 -11.08 0.30 -2.92
N ALA A 358 -11.66 1.50 -2.85
CA ALA A 358 -12.47 1.93 -1.71
C ALA A 358 -13.76 1.09 -1.60
N ASN A 359 -14.45 0.82 -2.71
CA ASN A 359 -15.64 -0.04 -2.75
C ASN A 359 -15.33 -1.48 -2.29
N ARG A 360 -14.18 -2.06 -2.69
CA ARG A 360 -13.76 -3.40 -2.23
C ARG A 360 -13.51 -3.43 -0.72
N LYS A 361 -12.90 -2.37 -0.18
CA LYS A 361 -12.75 -2.22 1.27
C LYS A 361 -14.10 -2.09 1.98
N ALA A 362 -15.01 -1.31 1.42
CA ALA A 362 -16.37 -1.18 1.94
C ALA A 362 -17.10 -2.53 1.97
N ILE A 363 -16.97 -3.34 0.91
CA ILE A 363 -17.60 -4.67 0.82
C ILE A 363 -17.08 -5.60 1.94
N ALA A 364 -15.76 -5.64 2.14
CA ALA A 364 -15.13 -6.50 3.13
C ALA A 364 -15.43 -6.08 4.58
N LEU A 365 -15.51 -4.77 4.84
CA LEU A 365 -15.74 -4.21 6.18
C LEU A 365 -17.23 -4.08 6.52
N ALA A 366 -18.13 -4.31 5.56
CA ALA A 366 -19.57 -4.18 5.75
C ALA A 366 -20.08 -5.09 6.88
N ASN A 367 -20.56 -4.48 7.95
CA ASN A 367 -21.05 -5.15 9.14
C ASN A 367 -22.34 -4.49 9.67
N GLY A 368 -23.01 -5.16 10.62
CA GLY A 368 -24.23 -4.65 11.25
C GLY A 368 -25.46 -4.62 10.33
N PRO A 369 -26.54 -3.91 10.74
CA PRO A 369 -27.81 -3.88 10.02
C PRO A 369 -27.74 -3.27 8.61
N THR A 370 -26.74 -2.43 8.34
CA THR A 370 -26.54 -1.76 7.05
C THR A 370 -25.64 -2.55 6.09
N ALA A 371 -25.05 -3.66 6.53
CA ALA A 371 -24.05 -4.41 5.78
C ALA A 371 -24.48 -4.75 4.34
N ALA A 372 -25.68 -5.29 4.16
CA ALA A 372 -26.23 -5.62 2.83
C ALA A 372 -26.40 -4.38 1.95
N THR A 373 -26.70 -3.22 2.53
CA THR A 373 -26.82 -1.96 1.79
C THR A 373 -25.45 -1.42 1.37
N VAL A 374 -24.45 -1.51 2.25
CA VAL A 374 -23.05 -1.14 1.94
C VAL A 374 -22.49 -2.03 0.83
N ARG A 375 -22.66 -3.35 0.92
CA ARG A 375 -22.20 -4.27 -0.12
C ARG A 375 -22.93 -4.05 -1.44
N ALA A 376 -24.25 -3.95 -1.42
CA ALA A 376 -25.04 -3.74 -2.65
C ALA A 376 -24.67 -2.44 -3.37
N SER A 377 -24.54 -1.33 -2.65
CA SER A 377 -24.15 -0.03 -3.24
C SER A 377 -22.73 -0.05 -3.77
N SER A 378 -21.78 -0.65 -3.05
CA SER A 378 -20.38 -0.74 -3.47
C SER A 378 -20.20 -1.62 -4.71
N HIS A 379 -20.90 -2.76 -4.78
CA HIS A 379 -20.96 -3.59 -5.99
C HIS A 379 -21.60 -2.82 -7.15
N PHE A 380 -22.71 -2.13 -6.92
CA PHE A 380 -23.35 -1.33 -7.98
C PHE A 380 -22.41 -0.24 -8.52
N ASN A 381 -21.67 0.44 -7.64
CA ASN A 381 -20.69 1.46 -8.04
C ASN A 381 -19.56 0.84 -8.89
N ASN A 382 -19.00 -0.31 -8.49
CA ASN A 382 -18.03 -1.04 -9.31
C ASN A 382 -18.60 -1.40 -10.68
N GLY A 383 -19.86 -1.88 -10.73
CA GLY A 383 -20.54 -2.18 -11.98
C GLY A 383 -20.65 -0.96 -12.89
N LYS A 384 -21.01 0.22 -12.36
CA LYS A 384 -21.04 1.48 -13.12
C LYS A 384 -19.67 1.88 -13.66
N ILE A 385 -18.60 1.64 -12.91
CA ILE A 385 -17.21 1.91 -13.35
C ILE A 385 -16.85 0.98 -14.52
N TYR A 386 -17.09 -0.32 -14.38
CA TYR A 386 -16.84 -1.27 -15.46
C TYR A 386 -17.70 -1.00 -16.70
N GLU A 387 -18.97 -0.62 -16.52
CA GLU A 387 -19.87 -0.25 -17.60
C GLU A 387 -19.32 0.96 -18.38
N ALA A 388 -18.86 2.01 -17.68
CA ALA A 388 -18.25 3.17 -18.32
C ALA A 388 -16.99 2.81 -19.13
N ALA A 389 -16.22 1.83 -18.64
CA ALA A 389 -15.06 1.28 -19.33
C ALA A 389 -15.38 0.22 -20.39
N SER A 390 -16.66 -0.01 -20.71
CA SER A 390 -17.12 -1.04 -21.66
C SER A 390 -16.69 -2.47 -21.32
N GLN A 391 -16.42 -2.74 -20.04
CA GLN A 391 -16.11 -4.07 -19.51
C GLN A 391 -17.42 -4.77 -19.11
N TRP A 392 -18.24 -5.12 -20.11
CA TRP A 392 -19.63 -5.56 -19.91
C TRP A 392 -19.77 -6.80 -19.03
N SER A 393 -18.87 -7.78 -19.17
CA SER A 393 -18.88 -9.00 -18.35
C SER A 393 -18.59 -8.70 -16.88
N ASP A 394 -17.63 -7.82 -16.61
CA ASP A 394 -17.29 -7.39 -15.25
C ASP A 394 -18.42 -6.55 -14.64
N ALA A 395 -19.02 -5.65 -15.42
CA ALA A 395 -20.16 -4.84 -15.00
C ALA A 395 -21.37 -5.72 -14.65
N LEU A 396 -21.70 -6.68 -15.52
CA LEU A 396 -22.79 -7.64 -15.31
C LEU A 396 -22.62 -8.39 -13.99
N ARG A 397 -21.41 -8.90 -13.73
CA ARG A 397 -21.08 -9.62 -12.50
C ARG A 397 -21.30 -8.75 -11.27
N GLU A 398 -20.76 -7.52 -11.26
CA GLU A 398 -20.93 -6.61 -10.14
C GLU A 398 -22.41 -6.26 -9.89
N TYR A 399 -23.22 -6.06 -10.94
CA TYR A 399 -24.67 -5.85 -10.75
C TYR A 399 -25.39 -7.08 -10.21
N GLN A 400 -24.98 -8.29 -10.60
CA GLN A 400 -25.51 -9.53 -10.03
C GLN A 400 -25.15 -9.63 -8.55
N HIS A 401 -23.91 -9.33 -8.16
CA HIS A 401 -23.52 -9.26 -6.75
C HIS A 401 -24.33 -8.22 -5.98
N ALA A 402 -24.54 -7.02 -6.54
CA ALA A 402 -25.36 -5.98 -5.92
C ALA A 402 -26.80 -6.47 -5.64
N LYS A 403 -27.41 -7.15 -6.62
CA LYS A 403 -28.75 -7.73 -6.50
C LYS A 403 -28.82 -8.85 -5.47
N ASN A 404 -27.80 -9.69 -5.38
CA ASN A 404 -27.72 -10.79 -4.42
C ASN A 404 -27.65 -10.28 -2.97
N GLU A 405 -27.01 -9.12 -2.75
CA GLU A 405 -26.94 -8.47 -1.44
C GLU A 405 -28.27 -7.79 -1.06
N LYS A 406 -28.89 -7.07 -2.01
CA LYS A 406 -30.15 -6.36 -1.78
C LYS A 406 -30.92 -6.20 -3.08
N THR A 407 -32.20 -6.57 -3.09
CA THR A 407 -33.05 -6.41 -4.27
C THR A 407 -33.36 -4.93 -4.54
N ASN A 408 -33.21 -4.50 -5.79
CA ASN A 408 -33.57 -3.17 -6.26
C ASN A 408 -33.85 -3.20 -7.78
N PRO A 409 -34.98 -2.65 -8.27
CA PRO A 409 -35.31 -2.62 -9.70
C PRO A 409 -34.24 -1.96 -10.59
N VAL A 410 -33.41 -1.07 -10.02
CA VAL A 410 -32.28 -0.46 -10.74
C VAL A 410 -31.25 -1.52 -11.15
N TYR A 411 -31.00 -2.51 -10.28
CA TYR A 411 -30.04 -3.58 -10.56
C TYR A 411 -30.56 -4.52 -11.64
N ASP A 412 -31.86 -4.82 -11.64
CA ASP A 412 -32.49 -5.64 -12.69
C ASP A 412 -32.33 -5.01 -14.07
N LYS A 413 -32.58 -3.70 -14.18
CA LYS A 413 -32.39 -2.95 -15.43
C LYS A 413 -30.93 -2.96 -15.88
N ALA A 414 -30.00 -2.73 -14.96
CA ALA A 414 -28.57 -2.73 -15.26
C ALA A 414 -28.09 -4.11 -15.75
N ILE A 415 -28.55 -5.20 -15.09
CA ILE A 415 -28.27 -6.58 -15.52
C ILE A 415 -28.79 -6.85 -16.93
N GLN A 416 -30.05 -6.49 -17.22
CA GLN A 416 -30.63 -6.67 -18.55
C GLN A 416 -29.83 -5.93 -19.63
N GLN A 417 -29.48 -4.68 -19.37
CA GLN A 417 -28.66 -3.87 -20.29
C GLN A 417 -27.28 -4.50 -20.53
N MET A 418 -26.63 -5.05 -19.49
CA MET A 418 -25.33 -5.69 -19.67
C MET A 418 -25.42 -7.03 -20.40
N LEU A 419 -26.51 -7.79 -20.22
CA LEU A 419 -26.75 -9.04 -20.98
C LEU A 419 -26.91 -8.75 -22.47
N GLU A 420 -27.63 -7.68 -22.84
CA GLU A 420 -27.76 -7.24 -24.23
C GLU A 420 -26.39 -6.84 -24.81
N LYS A 421 -25.59 -6.07 -24.05
CA LYS A 421 -24.27 -5.61 -24.51
C LYS A 421 -23.21 -6.71 -24.56
N ALA A 422 -23.25 -7.70 -23.67
CA ALA A 422 -22.28 -8.79 -23.62
C ALA A 422 -22.57 -9.89 -24.67
N GLY A 423 -23.78 -9.92 -25.23
CA GLY A 423 -24.18 -10.84 -26.31
C GLY A 423 -23.90 -10.33 -27.73
N HIS A 424 -23.41 -9.10 -27.87
CA HIS A 424 -22.95 -8.48 -29.12
C HIS A 424 -21.42 -8.36 -29.10
#